data_AF-A0A945VXG9-F1
#
_entry.id   AF-A0A945VXG9-F1
#
_cell.length_a   1.000
_cell.length_b   1.000
_cell.length_c   1.000
_cell.angle_alpha   90.00
_cell.angle_beta   90.00
_cell.angle_gamma   90.00
#
_symmetry.space_group_name_H-M   'P 1'
#
loop_
_entity.id
_entity.type
_entity.pdbx_description
1 polymer ?
#
loop_
_entity_poly.entity_id
_entity_poly.type
_entity_poly.pdbx_seq_one_letter_code
_entity_poly.pdbx_strand_id
1 'polypeptide(L)'
;MSNKLNEGETLFADGKIDEAESCFLSLVESGYYCKEAYNNLGVIAFQKNDKEKAIDYFTKALEIDPLYKDTIINYTNLLKELDQLPIAIPLLDKIAELNPDDEEIAQLKSDFSSLIPANTEQ
;
A
#
# COMPACT_ATOMS: atom_id res chain seq x y z
N MET A 1 -13.81 0.89 -18.76
CA MET A 1 -12.49 0.74 -18.12
C MET A 1 -12.58 0.14 -16.72
N SER A 2 -13.62 0.41 -15.92
CA SER A 2 -13.85 -0.20 -14.59
C SER A 2 -14.00 -1.74 -14.57
N ASN A 3 -14.32 -2.37 -15.71
CA ASN A 3 -14.50 -3.82 -15.79
C ASN A 3 -13.21 -4.59 -15.44
N LYS A 4 -12.05 -4.11 -15.91
CA LYS A 4 -10.77 -4.78 -15.66
C LYS A 4 -10.30 -4.66 -14.21
N LEU A 5 -10.72 -3.61 -13.51
CA LEU A 5 -10.39 -3.43 -12.09
C LEU A 5 -11.14 -4.47 -11.26
N ASN A 6 -12.46 -4.53 -11.43
CA ASN A 6 -13.30 -5.51 -10.74
C ASN A 6 -12.94 -6.96 -11.10
N GLU A 7 -12.61 -7.23 -12.37
CA GLU A 7 -12.12 -8.53 -12.82
C GLU A 7 -10.82 -8.89 -12.12
N GLY A 8 -9.85 -7.96 -12.08
CA GLY A 8 -8.58 -8.15 -11.37
C GLY A 8 -8.77 -8.40 -9.88
N GLU A 9 -9.65 -7.65 -9.21
CA GLU A 9 -9.98 -7.83 -7.79
C GLU A 9 -10.64 -9.19 -7.53
N THR A 10 -11.54 -9.63 -8.41
CA THR A 10 -12.18 -10.95 -8.32
C THR A 10 -11.13 -12.06 -8.46
N LEU A 11 -10.26 -11.96 -9.48
CA LEU A 11 -9.18 -12.92 -9.70
C LEU A 11 -8.20 -12.94 -8.52
N PHE A 12 -7.89 -11.78 -7.94
CA PHE A 12 -7.02 -11.67 -6.77
C PHE A 12 -7.65 -12.37 -5.56
N ALA A 13 -8.94 -12.13 -5.30
CA ALA A 13 -9.68 -12.80 -4.23
C ALA A 13 -9.77 -14.33 -4.44
N ASP A 14 -9.84 -14.79 -5.68
CA ASP A 14 -9.80 -16.21 -6.05
C ASP A 14 -8.39 -16.84 -5.98
N GLY A 15 -7.35 -16.07 -5.62
CA GLY A 15 -5.96 -16.53 -5.55
C GLY A 15 -5.27 -16.67 -6.91
N LYS A 16 -5.89 -16.18 -7.97
CA LYS A 16 -5.36 -16.21 -9.34
C LYS A 16 -4.44 -15.01 -9.59
N ILE A 17 -3.32 -14.99 -8.87
CA ILE A 17 -2.43 -13.84 -8.75
C ILE A 17 -1.90 -13.35 -10.11
N ASP A 18 -1.47 -14.25 -11.00
CA ASP A 18 -0.91 -13.85 -12.30
C ASP A 18 -1.96 -13.24 -13.25
N GLU A 19 -3.20 -13.74 -13.19
CA GLU A 19 -4.32 -13.27 -14.01
C GLU A 19 -4.82 -11.90 -13.50
N ALA A 20 -4.85 -11.74 -12.18
CA ALA A 20 -5.13 -10.46 -11.54
C ALA A 20 -4.08 -9.40 -11.90
N GLU A 21 -2.79 -9.75 -11.81
CA GLU A 21 -1.68 -8.87 -12.19
C GLU A 21 -1.83 -8.40 -13.64
N SER A 22 -2.12 -9.31 -14.57
CA SER A 22 -2.34 -8.98 -15.97
C SER A 22 -3.49 -7.98 -16.15
N CYS A 23 -4.58 -8.12 -15.39
CA CYS A 23 -5.68 -7.16 -15.44
C CYS A 23 -5.24 -5.77 -14.97
N PHE A 24 -4.54 -5.68 -13.83
CA PHE A 24 -4.10 -4.39 -13.31
C PHE A 24 -3.00 -3.73 -14.16
N LEU A 25 -2.05 -4.50 -14.69
CA LEU A 25 -1.04 -4.01 -15.63
C LEU A 25 -1.71 -3.44 -16.89
N SER A 26 -2.66 -4.16 -17.48
CA SER A 26 -3.38 -3.70 -18.67
C SER A 26 -4.12 -2.37 -18.44
N LEU A 27 -4.62 -2.14 -17.23
CA LEU A 27 -5.26 -0.86 -16.87
C LEU A 27 -4.26 0.29 -16.87
N VAL A 28 -3.15 0.14 -16.13
CA VAL A 28 -2.18 1.22 -15.99
C VAL A 28 -1.46 1.51 -17.33
N GLU A 29 -1.21 0.49 -18.14
CA GLU A 29 -0.66 0.61 -19.49
C GLU A 29 -1.62 1.31 -20.47
N SER A 30 -2.94 1.15 -20.28
CA SER A 30 -3.94 1.87 -21.08
C SER A 30 -4.09 3.35 -20.71
N GLY A 31 -3.29 3.84 -19.76
CA GLY A 31 -3.36 5.20 -19.23
C GLY A 31 -4.49 5.39 -18.21
N TYR A 32 -5.13 4.31 -17.73
CA TYR A 32 -6.08 4.36 -16.64
C TYR A 32 -5.34 4.32 -15.30
N TYR A 33 -4.89 5.49 -14.88
CA TYR A 33 -4.20 5.67 -13.60
C TYR A 33 -5.21 5.70 -12.46
N CYS A 34 -5.27 4.65 -11.67
CA CYS A 34 -6.06 4.60 -10.45
C CYS A 34 -5.27 3.99 -9.30
N LYS A 35 -5.47 4.54 -8.10
CA LYS A 35 -4.82 4.13 -6.85
C LYS A 35 -5.11 2.66 -6.52
N GLU A 36 -6.30 2.15 -6.82
CA GLU A 36 -6.71 0.77 -6.56
C GLU A 36 -5.86 -0.23 -7.35
N ALA A 37 -5.65 0.00 -8.64
CA ALA A 37 -4.84 -0.89 -9.47
C ALA A 37 -3.37 -0.88 -9.04
N TYR A 38 -2.81 0.31 -8.76
CA TYR A 38 -1.44 0.42 -8.25
C TYR A 38 -1.27 -0.22 -6.87
N ASN A 39 -2.24 -0.04 -5.96
CA ASN A 39 -2.24 -0.73 -4.68
C ASN A 39 -2.17 -2.25 -4.86
N ASN A 40 -3.06 -2.80 -5.70
CA ASN A 40 -3.12 -4.24 -5.90
C ASN A 40 -1.86 -4.78 -6.60
N LEU A 41 -1.29 -4.05 -7.55
CA LEU A 41 0.03 -4.37 -8.13
C LEU A 41 1.13 -4.37 -7.08
N GLY A 42 1.12 -3.42 -6.14
CA GLY A 42 2.06 -3.37 -5.03
C GLY A 42 1.93 -4.59 -4.10
N VAL A 43 0.71 -4.98 -3.77
CA VAL A 43 0.45 -6.19 -2.97
C VAL A 43 0.93 -7.45 -3.71
N ILE A 44 0.64 -7.58 -5.00
CA ILE A 44 1.09 -8.71 -5.81
C ILE A 44 2.62 -8.76 -5.88
N ALA A 45 3.27 -7.64 -6.16
CA ALA A 45 4.73 -7.56 -6.20
C ALA A 45 5.35 -7.96 -4.85
N PHE A 46 4.75 -7.51 -3.75
CA PHE A 46 5.18 -7.87 -2.41
C PHE A 46 5.02 -9.37 -2.12
N GLN A 47 3.89 -9.98 -2.49
CA GLN A 47 3.68 -11.43 -2.40
C GLN A 47 4.69 -12.23 -3.23
N LYS A 48 5.13 -11.68 -4.36
CA LYS A 48 6.19 -12.25 -5.22
C LYS A 48 7.61 -11.96 -4.71
N ASN A 49 7.75 -11.33 -3.55
CA ASN A 49 9.02 -10.90 -2.95
C ASN A 49 9.81 -9.89 -3.83
N ASP A 50 9.14 -9.21 -4.77
CA ASP A 50 9.69 -8.12 -5.56
C ASP A 50 9.44 -6.79 -4.82
N LYS A 51 10.21 -6.59 -3.75
CA LYS A 51 10.05 -5.46 -2.83
C LYS A 51 10.27 -4.11 -3.53
N GLU A 52 11.17 -4.06 -4.51
CA GLU A 52 11.46 -2.83 -5.26
C GLU A 52 10.23 -2.38 -6.07
N LYS A 53 9.60 -3.28 -6.83
CA LYS A 53 8.36 -2.94 -7.54
C LYS A 53 7.21 -2.64 -6.60
N ALA A 54 7.12 -3.33 -5.46
CA ALA A 54 6.08 -3.04 -4.49
C ALA A 54 6.17 -1.59 -3.98
N ILE A 55 7.37 -1.09 -3.69
CA ILE A 55 7.60 0.32 -3.33
C ILE A 55 7.15 1.25 -4.46
N ASP A 56 7.56 0.99 -5.70
CA ASP A 56 7.19 1.83 -6.86
C ASP A 56 5.67 1.90 -7.04
N TYR A 57 4.98 0.76 -6.97
CA TYR A 57 3.54 0.71 -7.12
C TYR A 57 2.79 1.37 -5.96
N PHE A 58 3.19 1.14 -4.71
CA PHE A 58 2.58 1.83 -3.57
C PHE A 58 2.82 3.33 -3.63
N THR A 59 4.01 3.77 -4.04
CA THR A 59 4.32 5.19 -4.23
C THR A 59 3.40 5.81 -5.27
N LYS A 60 3.22 5.17 -6.43
CA LYS A 60 2.29 5.64 -7.49
C LYS A 60 0.83 5.70 -7.02
N ALA A 61 0.39 4.75 -6.20
CA ALA A 61 -0.95 4.80 -5.61
C ALA A 61 -1.10 6.04 -4.69
N LEU A 62 -0.09 6.35 -3.88
CA LEU A 62 -0.08 7.52 -3.00
C LEU A 62 0.16 8.85 -3.73
N GLU A 63 0.78 8.85 -4.91
CA GLU A 63 0.84 10.03 -5.78
C GLU A 63 -0.54 10.41 -6.30
N ILE A 64 -1.42 9.43 -6.55
CA ILE A 64 -2.80 9.64 -7.00
C ILE A 64 -3.69 10.05 -5.83
N ASP A 65 -3.58 9.35 -4.71
CA ASP A 65 -4.31 9.64 -3.48
C ASP A 65 -3.39 9.48 -2.26
N PRO A 66 -2.84 10.59 -1.75
CA PRO A 66 -1.89 10.59 -0.64
C PRO A 66 -2.43 10.04 0.67
N LEU A 67 -3.74 9.81 0.78
CA LEU A 67 -4.42 9.36 1.98
C LEU A 67 -5.16 8.04 1.77
N TYR A 68 -4.81 7.31 0.71
CA TYR A 68 -5.45 6.04 0.43
C TYR A 68 -5.05 4.99 1.48
N LYS A 69 -5.97 4.76 2.43
CA LYS A 69 -5.77 3.98 3.65
C LYS A 69 -5.14 2.61 3.37
N ASP A 70 -5.71 1.85 2.45
CA ASP A 70 -5.24 0.49 2.14
C ASP A 70 -3.79 0.48 1.67
N THR A 71 -3.39 1.44 0.83
CA THR A 71 -2.00 1.57 0.39
C THR A 71 -1.09 1.99 1.52
N ILE A 72 -1.50 2.92 2.39
CA ILE A 72 -0.68 3.32 3.54
C ILE A 72 -0.41 2.09 4.43
N ILE A 73 -1.42 1.28 4.71
CA ILE A 73 -1.28 0.06 5.51
C ILE A 73 -0.35 -0.94 4.82
N ASN A 74 -0.60 -1.25 3.55
CA ASN A 74 0.21 -2.21 2.78
C ASN A 74 1.66 -1.76 2.64
N TYR A 75 1.89 -0.49 2.33
CA TYR A 75 3.22 0.08 2.22
C TYR A 75 3.94 0.08 3.56
N THR A 76 3.23 0.40 4.65
CA THR A 76 3.81 0.35 6.00
C THR A 76 4.24 -1.06 6.38
N ASN A 77 3.45 -2.09 6.04
CA ASN A 77 3.83 -3.48 6.25
C ASN A 77 5.09 -3.87 5.47
N LEU A 78 5.22 -3.41 4.22
CA LEU A 78 6.44 -3.59 3.44
C LEU A 78 7.64 -2.87 4.08
N LEU A 79 7.46 -1.61 4.49
CA LEU A 79 8.51 -0.80 5.14
C LEU A 79 8.96 -1.42 6.46
N LYS A 80 8.06 -2.07 7.19
CA LYS A 80 8.38 -2.85 8.39
C LYS A 80 9.34 -3.99 8.06
N GLU A 81 9.09 -4.76 7.01
CA GLU A 81 9.99 -5.83 6.59
C GLU A 81 11.34 -5.35 6.07
N LEU A 82 11.43 -4.09 5.68
CA LEU A 82 12.65 -3.46 5.17
C LEU A 82 13.42 -2.70 6.26
N ASP A 83 12.94 -2.70 7.51
CA ASP A 83 13.47 -1.86 8.59
C ASP A 83 13.48 -0.35 8.23
N GLN A 84 12.53 0.09 7.40
CA GLN A 84 12.36 1.47 6.90
C GLN A 84 11.09 2.14 7.44
N LEU A 85 10.62 1.72 8.62
CA LEU A 85 9.44 2.27 9.30
C LEU A 85 9.39 3.80 9.42
N PRO A 86 10.50 4.55 9.61
CA PRO A 86 10.44 6.01 9.68
C PRO A 86 9.79 6.70 8.47
N ILE A 87 9.78 6.05 7.30
CA ILE A 87 9.14 6.57 6.09
C ILE A 87 7.60 6.59 6.21
N ALA A 88 7.01 5.65 6.96
CA ALA A 88 5.56 5.51 7.09
C ALA A 88 4.94 6.46 8.13
N ILE A 89 5.73 6.93 9.11
CA ILE A 89 5.26 7.78 10.22
C ILE A 89 4.45 9.00 9.73
N PRO A 90 4.96 9.86 8.83
CA PRO A 90 4.19 11.04 8.41
C PRO A 90 2.88 10.69 7.70
N LEU A 91 2.80 9.54 7.03
CA LEU A 91 1.57 9.08 6.37
C LEU A 91 0.54 8.63 7.41
N LEU A 92 0.97 7.86 8.41
CA LEU A 92 0.12 7.37 9.49
C LEU A 92 -0.35 8.51 10.40
N ASP A 93 0.50 9.49 10.70
CA ASP A 93 0.11 10.67 11.47
C ASP A 93 -1.00 11.42 10.78
N LYS A 94 -0.84 11.70 9.49
CA LYS A 94 -1.82 12.43 8.70
C LYS A 94 -3.16 11.71 8.60
N ILE A 95 -3.16 10.39 8.42
CA ILE A 95 -4.42 9.64 8.32
C ILE A 95 -5.12 9.51 9.69
N ALA A 96 -4.37 9.44 10.78
CA ALA A 96 -4.90 9.43 12.14
C ALA A 96 -5.51 10.79 12.54
N GLU A 97 -4.91 11.90 12.10
CA GLU A 97 -5.48 13.24 12.31
C GLU A 97 -6.84 13.40 11.64
N LEU A 98 -7.02 12.80 10.46
CA LEU A 98 -8.26 12.89 9.69
C LEU A 98 -9.32 11.90 10.18
N ASN A 99 -8.90 10.74 10.69
CA ASN A 99 -9.76 9.68 11.19
C ASN A 99 -9.33 9.27 12.60
N PRO A 100 -9.56 10.11 13.63
CA PRO A 100 -9.09 9.86 14.98
C PRO A 100 -9.72 8.63 15.66
N ASP A 101 -10.88 8.21 15.16
CA ASP A 101 -11.63 7.05 15.67
C ASP A 101 -11.30 5.74 14.90
N ASP A 102 -10.34 5.77 13.96
CA ASP A 102 -9.91 4.59 13.22
C ASP A 102 -8.97 3.73 14.07
N GLU A 103 -9.54 2.70 14.73
CA GLU A 103 -8.81 1.80 15.63
C GLU A 103 -7.62 1.11 14.96
N GLU A 104 -7.72 0.77 13.67
CA GLU A 104 -6.65 0.09 12.94
C GLU A 104 -5.45 1.01 12.75
N ILE A 105 -5.69 2.27 12.38
CA ILE A 105 -4.64 3.28 12.25
C ILE A 105 -4.02 3.60 13.63
N ALA A 106 -4.84 3.72 14.67
CA ALA A 106 -4.36 3.96 16.02
C ALA A 106 -3.46 2.81 16.51
N GLN A 107 -3.86 1.56 16.26
CA GLN A 107 -3.08 0.38 16.61
C GLN A 107 -1.76 0.33 15.85
N LEU A 108 -1.80 0.55 14.52
CA LEU A 108 -0.60 0.63 13.69
C LEU A 108 0.39 1.66 14.24
N LYS A 109 -0.06 2.88 14.53
CA LYS A 109 0.79 3.92 15.13
C LYS A 109 1.38 3.52 16.48
N SER A 110 0.59 2.89 17.35
CA SER A 110 1.06 2.42 18.66
C SER A 110 2.14 1.36 18.50
N ASP A 111 1.91 0.37 17.63
CA ASP A 111 2.85 -0.70 17.35
C ASP A 111 4.18 -0.13 16.85
N PHE A 112 4.15 0.83 15.93
CA PHE A 112 5.37 1.42 15.37
C PHE A 112 6.10 2.35 16.35
N SER A 113 5.36 3.12 17.14
CA SER A 113 5.95 3.98 18.19
C SER A 113 6.71 3.14 19.23
N SER A 114 6.28 1.91 19.48
CA SER A 114 6.97 0.97 20.38
C SER A 114 8.24 0.34 19.78
N LEU A 115 8.32 0.26 18.45
CA LEU A 115 9.43 -0.36 17.71
C LEU A 115 10.58 0.62 17.46
N ILE A 116 10.33 1.92 17.54
CA ILE A 116 11.35 2.96 17.44
C ILE A 116 11.87 3.21 18.85
N PRO A 117 13.11 2.79 19.19
CA PRO A 117 13.68 3.17 20.47
C PRO A 117 13.73 4.70 20.54
N ALA A 118 13.33 5.27 21.68
CA ALA A 118 13.18 6.71 21.93
C ALA A 118 14.45 7.57 21.74
N ASN A 119 15.50 7.03 21.13
CA ASN A 119 16.86 7.56 21.11
C ASN A 119 17.47 7.76 19.71
N THR A 120 16.69 7.84 18.64
CA THR A 120 17.20 8.33 17.34
C THR A 120 16.95 9.83 17.18
N GLU A 121 17.44 10.61 18.15
CA GLU A 121 17.91 11.97 17.90
C GLU A 121 19.42 11.95 18.20
N GLN A 122 20.24 11.91 17.14
CA GLN A 122 21.65 12.31 17.17
C GLN A 122 21.93 13.24 16.00
#